data_AF-A0A357D097-F1
#
_entry.id   AF-A0A357D097-F1
#
_cell.length_a   1.000
_cell.length_b   1.000
_cell.length_c   1.000
_cell.angle_alpha   90.00
_cell.angle_beta   90.00
_cell.angle_gamma   90.00
#
_symmetry.space_group_name_H-M   'P 1'
#
loop_
_entity.id
_entity.type
_entity.pdbx_description
1 polymer ?
#
loop_
_entity_poly.entity_id
_entity_poly.type
_entity_poly.pdbx_seq_one_letter_code
_entity_poly.pdbx_strand_id
1 'polypeptide(L)'
;FEVGSRHNLPLENVMTDDARITDAYPKYAGMDRYEARKAIVRDLEEGGFLVKTEEHEHSVGICYRCGTTIEPRASKQWFVKM
;
A
#
# COMPACT_ATOMS: atom_id res chain seq x y z
N PHE A 1 2.12 5.74 9.83
CA PHE A 1 2.21 4.91 11.06
C PHE A 1 2.07 5.76 12.32
N GLU A 2 3.02 6.64 12.63
CA GLU A 2 3.06 7.37 13.91
C GLU A 2 1.83 8.23 14.20
N VAL A 3 1.29 8.92 13.19
CA VAL A 3 0.06 9.72 13.33
C VAL A 3 -1.09 8.83 13.81
N GLY A 4 -1.32 7.68 13.17
CA GLY A 4 -2.38 6.75 13.57
C GLY A 4 -2.17 6.18 14.97
N SER A 5 -0.93 5.85 15.33
CA SER A 5 -0.57 5.38 16.68
C SER A 5 -0.89 6.42 17.76
N ARG A 6 -0.56 7.71 17.53
CA ARG A 6 -0.89 8.81 18.46
C ARG A 6 -2.39 8.97 18.71
N HIS A 7 -3.23 8.51 17.78
CA HIS A 7 -4.68 8.56 17.86
C HIS A 7 -5.33 7.20 18.16
N ASN A 8 -4.55 6.18 18.56
CA ASN A 8 -5.02 4.83 18.87
C ASN A 8 -5.84 4.18 17.72
N LEU A 9 -5.47 4.44 16.47
CA LEU A 9 -6.09 3.77 15.33
C LEU A 9 -5.54 2.35 15.18
N PRO A 10 -6.40 1.38 14.77
CA PRO A 10 -5.96 0.01 14.53
C PRO A 10 -4.92 -0.04 13.39
N LEU A 11 -3.93 -0.92 13.56
CA LEU A 11 -2.89 -1.15 12.56
C LEU A 11 -3.34 -2.26 11.62
N GLU A 12 -3.94 -1.87 10.50
CA GLU A 12 -4.40 -2.78 9.47
C GLU A 12 -3.33 -3.04 8.40
N ASN A 13 -3.26 -4.28 7.93
CA ASN A 13 -2.40 -4.67 6.81
C ASN A 13 -3.25 -5.12 5.62
N VAL A 14 -3.06 -4.44 4.49
CA VAL A 14 -3.86 -4.67 3.28
C VAL A 14 -3.17 -5.59 2.27
N MET A 15 -1.92 -5.98 2.53
CA MET A 15 -1.11 -6.79 1.62
C MET A 15 -0.55 -8.05 2.29
N THR A 16 -0.48 -9.13 1.50
CA THR A 16 0.27 -10.34 1.83
C THR A 16 1.79 -10.11 1.72
N ASP A 17 2.58 -11.10 2.14
CA ASP A 17 4.05 -11.04 2.06
C ASP A 17 4.57 -10.93 0.61
N ASP A 18 3.81 -11.45 -0.35
CA ASP A 18 4.11 -11.41 -1.80
C ASP A 18 3.49 -10.20 -2.52
N ALA A 19 3.10 -9.15 -1.77
CA ALA A 19 2.54 -7.90 -2.29
C ALA A 19 1.22 -8.05 -3.09
N ARG A 20 0.39 -9.02 -2.71
CA ARG A 20 -0.99 -9.18 -3.20
C ARG A 20 -1.99 -8.67 -2.17
N ILE A 21 -3.19 -8.28 -2.60
CA ILE A 21 -4.24 -7.84 -1.68
C ILE A 21 -4.82 -9.03 -0.90
N THR A 22 -5.05 -8.85 0.40
CA THR A 22 -5.59 -9.88 1.29
C THR A 22 -7.08 -10.15 1.05
N ASP A 23 -7.56 -11.29 1.52
CA ASP A 23 -8.97 -11.70 1.40
C ASP A 23 -9.94 -10.81 2.20
N ALA A 24 -9.41 -9.97 3.10
CA ALA A 24 -10.18 -8.95 3.82
C ALA A 24 -10.80 -7.90 2.88
N TYR A 25 -10.31 -7.81 1.64
CA TYR A 25 -10.81 -6.90 0.60
C TYR A 25 -11.25 -7.70 -0.64
N PRO A 26 -12.44 -8.34 -0.60
CA PRO A 26 -12.85 -9.34 -1.59
C PRO A 26 -12.81 -8.87 -3.04
N LYS A 27 -13.05 -7.59 -3.30
CA LYS A 27 -13.06 -7.01 -4.65
C LYS A 27 -11.70 -7.08 -5.35
N TYR A 28 -10.61 -6.99 -4.58
CA TYR A 28 -9.24 -6.98 -5.11
C TYR A 28 -8.40 -8.15 -4.61
N ALA A 29 -9.00 -9.05 -3.82
CA ALA A 29 -8.31 -10.18 -3.21
C ALA A 29 -7.51 -10.98 -4.25
N GLY A 30 -6.24 -11.26 -3.93
CA GLY A 30 -5.31 -11.99 -4.79
C GLY A 30 -4.68 -11.19 -5.94
N MET A 31 -5.15 -9.96 -6.24
CA MET A 31 -4.52 -9.10 -7.25
C MET A 31 -3.14 -8.64 -6.78
N ASP A 32 -2.20 -8.49 -7.72
CA ASP A 32 -0.95 -7.78 -7.44
C ASP A 32 -1.21 -6.29 -7.14
N ARG A 33 -0.38 -5.66 -6.32
CA ARG A 33 -0.52 -4.25 -5.93
C ARG A 33 -0.69 -3.28 -7.10
N TYR A 34 -0.03 -3.50 -8.24
CA TYR A 34 -0.13 -2.61 -9.38
C TYR A 34 -1.43 -2.83 -10.17
N GLU A 35 -1.89 -4.07 -10.25
CA GLU A 35 -3.18 -4.42 -10.85
C GLU A 35 -4.33 -3.85 -10.01
N ALA A 36 -4.27 -4.07 -8.70
CA ALA A 36 -5.23 -3.53 -7.74
C ALA A 36 -5.27 -2.00 -7.82
N ARG A 37 -4.13 -1.31 -7.90
CA ARG A 37 -4.07 0.16 -8.04
C ARG A 37 -4.85 0.64 -9.27
N LYS A 38 -4.67 -0.01 -10.43
CA LYS A 38 -5.40 0.36 -11.66
C LYS A 38 -6.90 0.13 -11.52
N ALA A 39 -7.30 -0.99 -10.91
CA ALA A 39 -8.70 -1.28 -10.66
C ALA A 39 -9.35 -0.26 -9.70
N ILE A 40 -8.65 0.10 -8.62
CA ILE A 40 -9.11 1.11 -7.65
C ILE A 40 -9.31 2.47 -8.31
N VAL A 41 -8.38 2.91 -9.17
CA VAL A 41 -8.52 4.20 -9.87
C VAL A 41 -9.78 4.21 -10.74
N ARG A 42 -10.02 3.13 -11.51
CA ARG A 42 -11.26 3.01 -12.31
C ARG A 42 -12.51 3.06 -11.45
N ASP A 43 -12.51 2.37 -10.30
CA ASP A 43 -13.65 2.38 -9.39
C ASP A 43 -13.91 3.76 -8.77
N LEU A 44 -12.85 4.53 -8.48
CA LEU A 44 -12.97 5.91 -8.01
C LEU A 44 -13.52 6.84 -9.10
N GLU A 45 -13.15 6.61 -10.37
CA GLU A 45 -13.71 7.32 -11.52
C GLU A 45 -15.20 7.00 -11.71
N GLU A 46 -15.56 5.72 -11.75
CA GLU A 46 -16.94 5.25 -11.90
C GLU A 46 -17.83 5.73 -10.74
N GLY A 47 -17.29 5.79 -9.53
CA GLY A 47 -17.99 6.30 -8.34
C GLY A 47 -18.07 7.82 -8.24
N GLY A 48 -17.40 8.57 -9.12
CA GLY A 48 -17.33 10.04 -9.04
C GLY A 48 -16.53 10.56 -7.84
N PHE A 49 -15.69 9.72 -7.23
CA PHE A 49 -14.83 10.09 -6.09
C PHE A 49 -13.46 10.64 -6.53
N LEU A 50 -13.08 10.43 -7.79
CA LEU A 50 -11.82 10.94 -8.34
C LEU A 50 -11.96 12.40 -8.77
N VAL A 51 -11.19 13.29 -8.14
CA VAL A 51 -11.20 14.73 -8.46
C VAL A 51 -10.23 15.08 -9.60
N LYS A 52 -9.01 14.52 -9.61
CA LYS A 52 -7.96 14.84 -10.58
C LYS A 52 -6.91 13.73 -10.62
N THR A 53 -6.33 13.51 -11.80
CA THR A 53 -5.11 12.71 -12.00
C THR A 53 -4.04 13.60 -12.64
N GLU A 54 -2.83 13.57 -12.11
CA GLU A 54 -1.68 14.27 -12.68
C GLU A 54 -0.40 13.46 -12.53
N GLU A 55 0.54 13.67 -13.46
CA GLU A 55 1.87 13.09 -13.36
C GLU A 55 2.68 13.85 -12.30
N HIS A 56 3.36 13.11 -11.43
CA HIS A 56 4.10 13.67 -10.33
C HIS A 56 5.46 12.99 -10.16
N GLU A 57 6.52 13.75 -10.43
CA GLU A 57 7.89 13.31 -10.19
C GLU A 57 8.20 13.32 -8.69
N HIS A 58 8.60 12.18 -8.15
CA HIS A 58 8.98 12.05 -6.76
C HIS A 58 10.04 10.96 -6.59
N SER A 59 10.76 11.01 -5.47
CA SER A 59 11.77 10.00 -5.13
C SER A 59 11.11 8.76 -4.52
N VAL A 60 11.22 7.63 -5.21
CA VAL A 60 10.74 6.32 -4.75
C VAL A 60 11.89 5.50 -4.19
N GLY A 61 11.73 4.94 -2.99
CA GLY A 61 12.70 4.03 -2.39
C GLY A 61 12.79 2.70 -3.14
N ILE A 62 14.01 2.28 -3.48
CA ILE A 62 14.29 1.00 -4.16
C ILE A 62 15.23 0.13 -3.33
N CYS A 63 15.09 -1.19 -3.48
CA CYS A 63 15.97 -2.15 -2.86
C CYS A 63 17.39 -2.00 -3.42
N TYR A 64 18.36 -1.81 -2.54
CA TYR A 64 19.75 -1.57 -2.93
C TYR A 64 20.40 -2.74 -3.70
N ARG A 65 19.86 -3.96 -3.57
CA ARG A 65 20.40 -5.15 -4.26
C ARG A 65 19.75 -5.41 -5.61
N CYS A 66 18.42 -5.44 -5.66
CA CYS A 66 17.67 -5.88 -6.84
C CYS A 66 16.96 -4.74 -7.58
N GLY A 67 17.01 -3.50 -7.07
CA GLY A 67 16.39 -2.33 -7.68
C GLY A 67 14.86 -2.32 -7.62
N THR A 68 14.22 -3.33 -7.04
CA THR A 68 12.77 -3.39 -6.89
C THR A 68 12.28 -2.31 -5.93
N THR A 69 11.18 -1.63 -6.25
CA THR A 69 10.51 -0.67 -5.37
C THR A 69 10.15 -1.30 -4.02
N ILE A 70 10.50 -0.60 -2.93
CA ILE A 70 10.21 -1.05 -1.57
C ILE A 70 8.78 -0.66 -1.21
N GLU A 71 8.01 -1.61 -0.70
CA GLU A 71 6.67 -1.39 -0.18
C GLU A 71 6.68 -1.35 1.37
N PRO A 72 6.20 -0.26 2.00
CA PRO A 72 6.09 -0.19 3.44
C PRO A 72 4.94 -1.06 3.93
N ARG A 73 5.23 -2.04 4.78
CA ARG A 73 4.24 -2.95 5.34
C ARG A 73 4.50 -3.21 6.82
N ALA A 74 3.44 -3.16 7.63
CA ALA A 74 3.51 -3.52 9.04
C ALA A 74 3.77 -5.03 9.20
N SER A 75 4.86 -5.37 9.89
CA SER A 75 5.23 -6.75 10.22
C SER A 75 5.91 -6.80 11.59
N LYS A 76 5.93 -7.98 12.20
CA LYS A 76 6.67 -8.20 13.44
C LYS A 76 8.16 -8.12 13.16
N GLN A 77 8.86 -7.22 13.84
CA GLN A 77 10.29 -6.99 13.67
C GLN A 77 10.96 -6.92 15.04
N TRP A 78 12.24 -7.27 15.09
CA TRP A 78 13.06 -7.16 16.27
C TRP A 78 13.82 -5.84 16.25
N PHE A 79 13.71 -5.06 17.31
CA PHE A 79 14.41 -3.78 17.45
C PHE A 79 15.32 -3.83 18.67
N VAL A 80 16.54 -3.30 18.52
CA VAL A 80 17.44 -3.03 19.64
C VAL A 80 17.26 -1.57 20.02
N LYS A 81 17.11 -1.30 21.32
CA LYS A 81 17.06 0.08 21.81
C LYS A 81 18.42 0.73 21.58
N MET A 82 18.45 1.72 20.71
CA MET A 82 19.62 2.56 20.42
C MET A 82 19.79 3.65 21.48
#